data_AF-A0A6N6KQ09-F1
#
_entry.id   AF-A0A6N6KQ09-F1
#
_cell.length_a   1.000
_cell.length_b   1.000
_cell.length_c   1.000
_cell.angle_alpha   90.00
_cell.angle_beta   90.00
_cell.angle_gamma   90.00
#
_symmetry.space_group_name_H-M   'P 1'
#
loop_
_entity.id
_entity.type
_entity.pdbx_description
1 polymer ?
#
loop_
_entity_poly.entity_id
_entity_poly.type
_entity_poly.pdbx_seq_one_letter_code
_entity_poly.pdbx_strand_id
1 'polypeptide(L)'
;MKIKIIEQTNRGVLLTAVMLFFLMSSFTLLVAQDPLVVESNTVKINSGLKVNKEASFSGNVGIGVSNPSHQFHLSTVGVADNQVAFRIGGNGQFAIDAPGKMGGRMLILKNGNVGIGTTSPGRALEINNALKLSNSGGVNGNDGVIGVATFAQGLNIVGIRT
;
A
#
# COMPACT_ATOMS: atom_id res chain seq x y z
N MET A 1 -15.10 9.75 -33.72
CA MET A 1 -16.42 9.46 -34.33
C MET A 1 -17.34 8.94 -33.24
N LYS A 2 -18.42 9.65 -32.88
CA LYS A 2 -19.39 9.19 -31.87
C LYS A 2 -20.41 8.28 -32.56
N ILE A 3 -20.33 6.97 -32.37
CA ILE A 3 -21.29 6.02 -32.96
C ILE A 3 -22.38 5.74 -31.91
N LYS A 4 -23.60 6.16 -32.20
CA LYS A 4 -24.81 5.87 -31.40
C LYS A 4 -25.35 4.51 -31.83
N ILE A 5 -25.32 3.52 -30.94
CA ILE A 5 -25.93 2.20 -31.20
C ILE A 5 -27.43 2.36 -30.93
N ILE A 6 -28.20 2.56 -31.99
CA ILE A 6 -29.67 2.44 -31.97
C ILE A 6 -29.98 0.97 -32.31
N GLU A 7 -30.92 0.36 -31.59
CA GLU A 7 -31.34 -1.04 -31.70
C GLU A 7 -31.32 -1.59 -33.14
N GLN A 8 -30.68 -2.76 -33.28
CA GLN A 8 -30.31 -3.44 -34.51
C GLN A 8 -31.40 -4.42 -34.98
N THR A 9 -31.87 -4.28 -36.21
CA THR A 9 -32.73 -5.31 -36.85
C THR A 9 -32.07 -6.06 -38.00
N ASN A 10 -30.83 -5.77 -38.44
CA ASN A 10 -30.24 -6.48 -39.60
C ASN A 10 -28.77 -6.92 -39.41
N ARG A 11 -28.58 -8.25 -39.34
CA ARG A 11 -27.32 -8.98 -39.09
C ARG A 11 -26.16 -8.68 -40.05
N GLY A 12 -26.40 -8.02 -41.19
CA GLY A 12 -25.36 -7.66 -42.18
C GLY A 12 -24.55 -6.40 -41.83
N VAL A 13 -25.16 -5.42 -41.15
CA VAL A 13 -24.49 -4.17 -40.71
C VAL A 13 -23.63 -4.42 -39.48
N LEU A 14 -23.98 -5.44 -38.68
CA LEU A 14 -23.22 -5.87 -37.51
C LEU A 14 -21.80 -6.30 -37.88
N LEU A 15 -21.63 -7.02 -39.00
CA LEU A 15 -20.31 -7.55 -39.39
C LEU A 15 -19.38 -6.45 -39.92
N THR A 16 -19.90 -5.48 -40.68
CA THR A 16 -19.12 -4.33 -41.21
C THR A 16 -18.79 -3.31 -40.12
N ALA A 17 -19.71 -3.05 -39.19
CA ALA A 17 -19.44 -2.18 -38.05
C ALA A 17 -18.41 -2.80 -37.09
N VAL A 18 -18.53 -4.11 -36.78
CA VAL A 18 -17.58 -4.85 -35.92
C VAL A 18 -16.18 -4.92 -36.55
N MET A 19 -16.06 -5.08 -37.88
CA MET A 19 -14.76 -5.13 -38.55
C MET A 19 -14.02 -3.77 -38.54
N LEU A 20 -14.73 -2.64 -38.48
CA LEU A 20 -14.12 -1.31 -38.44
C LEU A 20 -13.49 -0.96 -37.08
N PHE A 21 -13.94 -1.59 -35.98
CA PHE A 21 -13.36 -1.38 -34.63
C PHE A 21 -11.90 -1.84 -34.50
N PHE A 22 -11.48 -2.85 -35.29
CA PHE A 22 -10.11 -3.38 -35.23
C PHE A 22 -9.07 -2.50 -35.95
N LEU A 23 -9.50 -1.48 -36.71
CA LEU A 23 -8.62 -0.60 -37.49
C LEU A 23 -8.38 0.76 -36.82
N MET A 24 -9.04 1.06 -35.70
CA MET A 24 -8.96 2.36 -35.02
C MET A 24 -8.02 2.32 -33.82
N SER A 25 -7.25 3.39 -33.59
CA SER A 25 -6.32 3.51 -32.45
C SER A 25 -7.00 3.68 -31.08
N SER A 26 -8.32 3.94 -31.07
CA SER A 26 -9.18 4.03 -29.89
C SER A 26 -10.64 3.87 -30.29
N PHE A 27 -11.48 3.39 -29.37
CA PHE A 27 -12.94 3.37 -29.54
C PHE A 27 -13.63 3.67 -28.21
N THR A 28 -14.84 4.23 -28.27
CA THR A 28 -15.66 4.55 -27.09
C THR A 28 -16.94 3.75 -27.16
N LEU A 29 -17.21 2.94 -26.15
CA LEU A 29 -18.50 2.25 -26.01
C LEU A 29 -19.45 3.15 -25.22
N LEU A 30 -20.45 3.73 -25.89
CA LEU A 30 -21.42 4.63 -25.27
C LEU A 30 -22.55 3.81 -24.62
N VAL A 31 -22.42 3.48 -23.33
CA VAL A 31 -23.49 2.90 -22.51
C VAL A 31 -23.83 3.90 -21.42
N ALA A 32 -24.92 4.66 -21.58
CA ALA A 32 -25.38 5.70 -20.63
C ALA A 32 -24.32 6.78 -20.26
N GLN A 33 -24.63 7.64 -19.28
CA GLN A 33 -23.96 8.93 -19.04
C GLN A 33 -22.47 8.86 -18.65
N ASP A 34 -21.92 7.67 -18.40
CA ASP A 34 -20.52 7.43 -18.02
C ASP A 34 -19.83 6.41 -18.95
N PRO A 35 -19.36 6.82 -20.15
CA PRO A 35 -18.80 5.89 -21.12
C PRO A 35 -17.44 5.31 -20.70
N LEU A 36 -17.22 4.03 -21.00
CA LEU A 36 -15.90 3.40 -20.96
C LEU A 36 -15.06 3.92 -22.15
N VAL A 37 -13.88 4.49 -21.87
CA VAL A 37 -12.96 5.00 -22.90
C VAL A 37 -11.74 4.09 -22.98
N VAL A 38 -11.49 3.51 -24.16
CA VAL A 38 -10.30 2.69 -24.45
C VAL A 38 -9.42 3.43 -25.46
N GLU A 39 -8.23 3.83 -25.01
CA GLU A 39 -7.17 4.47 -25.79
C GLU A 39 -5.99 3.51 -25.94
N SER A 40 -5.01 3.83 -26.80
CA SER A 40 -3.90 2.92 -27.11
C SER A 40 -3.07 2.46 -25.89
N ASN A 41 -3.11 3.21 -24.78
CA ASN A 41 -2.37 2.89 -23.55
C ASN A 41 -3.19 3.01 -22.27
N THR A 42 -4.46 3.44 -22.34
CA THR A 42 -5.28 3.68 -21.14
C THR A 42 -6.69 3.17 -21.31
N VAL A 43 -7.27 2.72 -20.20
CA VAL A 43 -8.69 2.43 -20.07
C VAL A 43 -9.21 3.31 -18.93
N LYS A 44 -10.11 4.24 -19.24
CA LYS A 44 -10.69 5.15 -18.24
C LYS A 44 -12.06 4.63 -17.81
N ILE A 45 -12.24 4.49 -16.49
CA ILE A 45 -13.47 4.02 -15.84
C ILE A 45 -13.91 5.08 -14.83
N ASN A 46 -15.01 5.78 -15.11
CA ASN A 46 -15.42 6.96 -14.34
C ASN A 46 -16.09 6.62 -12.99
N SER A 47 -16.78 5.47 -12.90
CA SER A 47 -17.63 5.11 -11.75
C SER A 47 -17.02 3.99 -10.86
N GLY A 48 -15.73 3.70 -11.04
CA GLY A 48 -14.97 2.71 -10.27
C GLY A 48 -14.77 1.35 -10.97
N LEU A 49 -13.68 0.66 -10.64
CA LEU A 49 -13.32 -0.64 -11.20
C LEU A 49 -13.63 -1.75 -10.20
N LYS A 50 -14.53 -2.68 -10.54
CA LYS A 50 -14.75 -3.94 -9.80
C LYS A 50 -14.23 -5.12 -10.59
N VAL A 51 -13.28 -5.87 -10.04
CA VAL A 51 -12.75 -7.10 -10.63
C VAL A 51 -13.26 -8.28 -9.81
N ASN A 52 -14.07 -9.17 -10.42
CA ASN A 52 -14.72 -10.28 -9.71
C ASN A 52 -13.77 -11.46 -9.38
N LYS A 53 -12.54 -11.44 -9.91
CA LYS A 53 -11.48 -12.43 -9.66
C LYS A 53 -10.15 -11.70 -9.41
N GLU A 54 -9.12 -11.99 -10.20
CA GLU A 54 -7.78 -11.44 -10.03
C GLU A 54 -7.54 -10.22 -10.93
N ALA A 55 -6.87 -9.21 -10.39
CA ALA A 55 -6.30 -8.10 -11.15
C ALA A 55 -4.77 -8.25 -11.12
N SER A 56 -4.16 -8.43 -12.29
CA SER A 56 -2.71 -8.56 -12.44
C SER A 56 -2.14 -7.31 -13.11
N PHE A 57 -1.03 -6.80 -12.56
CA PHE A 57 -0.34 -5.61 -13.07
C PHE A 57 1.12 -5.96 -13.31
N SER A 58 1.60 -5.76 -14.54
CA SER A 58 3.00 -6.01 -14.92
C SER A 58 3.93 -4.83 -14.61
N GLY A 59 3.36 -3.68 -14.25
CA GLY A 59 4.08 -2.46 -13.88
C GLY A 59 3.60 -1.89 -12.55
N ASN A 60 4.10 -0.70 -12.21
CA ASN A 60 3.77 -0.02 -10.96
C ASN A 60 2.27 0.32 -10.86
N VAL A 61 1.66 0.01 -9.72
CA VAL A 61 0.25 0.31 -9.43
C VAL A 61 0.16 1.61 -8.64
N GLY A 62 -0.54 2.58 -9.23
CA GLY A 62 -0.82 3.87 -8.62
C GLY A 62 -2.26 4.00 -8.13
N ILE A 63 -2.46 4.42 -6.87
CA ILE A 63 -3.77 4.83 -6.37
C ILE A 63 -3.68 6.30 -5.92
N GLY A 64 -4.44 7.17 -6.58
CA GLY A 64 -4.40 8.62 -6.30
C GLY A 64 -3.09 9.34 -6.68
N VAL A 65 -2.12 8.65 -7.29
CA VAL A 65 -0.85 9.22 -7.81
C VAL A 65 -0.88 9.33 -9.34
N SER A 66 -0.29 10.39 -9.90
CA SER A 66 -0.11 10.54 -11.36
C SER A 66 1.16 9.87 -11.89
N ASN A 67 2.15 9.61 -11.03
CA ASN A 67 3.43 8.98 -11.40
C ASN A 67 3.90 7.97 -10.34
N PRO A 68 3.49 6.69 -10.41
CA PRO A 68 3.97 5.63 -9.52
C PRO A 68 5.48 5.39 -9.64
N SER A 69 6.27 5.76 -8.62
CA SER A 69 7.74 5.57 -8.61
C SER A 69 8.20 4.21 -8.06
N HIS A 70 7.28 3.43 -7.49
CA HIS A 70 7.51 2.09 -6.95
C HIS A 70 6.36 1.16 -7.35
N GLN A 71 6.56 -0.16 -7.21
CA GLN A 71 5.59 -1.20 -7.64
C GLN A 71 4.18 -0.99 -7.09
N PHE A 72 4.04 -0.40 -5.89
CA PHE A 72 2.78 0.06 -5.33
C PHE A 72 2.97 1.47 -4.74
N HIS A 73 2.29 2.48 -5.31
CA HIS A 73 2.38 3.88 -4.89
C HIS A 73 0.96 4.44 -4.65
N LEU A 74 0.72 5.00 -3.45
CA LEU A 74 -0.57 5.51 -3.01
C LEU A 74 -0.40 6.95 -2.51
N SER A 75 -1.03 7.94 -3.16
CA SER A 75 -0.79 9.37 -2.86
C SER A 75 -1.64 9.85 -1.70
N THR A 76 -2.87 9.34 -1.64
CA THR A 76 -3.92 9.81 -0.75
C THR A 76 -4.88 8.65 -0.48
N VAL A 77 -5.00 8.28 0.80
CA VAL A 77 -6.09 7.45 1.30
C VAL A 77 -7.03 8.42 2.02
N GLY A 78 -8.15 8.78 1.40
CA GLY A 78 -9.14 9.64 2.03
C GLY A 78 -9.80 8.93 3.20
N VAL A 79 -9.26 9.12 4.40
CA VAL A 79 -9.99 8.99 5.67
C VAL A 79 -10.09 10.39 6.25
N ALA A 80 -11.26 10.76 6.75
CA ALA A 80 -11.63 12.10 7.18
C ALA A 80 -10.77 12.71 8.31
N ASP A 81 -9.81 11.96 8.86
CA ASP A 81 -8.83 12.43 9.84
C ASP A 81 -7.45 12.43 9.19
N ASN A 82 -6.90 13.64 9.07
CA ASN A 82 -5.65 14.07 8.44
C ASN A 82 -4.36 13.33 8.92
N GLN A 83 -4.27 12.01 8.74
CA GLN A 83 -3.03 11.22 8.89
C GLN A 83 -3.05 10.04 7.90
N VAL A 84 -2.13 10.06 6.94
CA VAL A 84 -1.91 8.96 5.97
C VAL A 84 -1.27 7.78 6.69
N ALA A 85 -2.08 6.94 7.33
CA ALA A 85 -1.62 5.62 7.75
C ALA A 85 -1.96 4.62 6.64
N PHE A 86 -0.95 3.95 6.10
CA PHE A 86 -1.15 2.67 5.40
C PHE A 86 -1.77 1.70 6.41
N ARG A 87 -3.12 1.65 6.46
CA ARG A 87 -3.86 0.80 7.40
C ARG A 87 -3.88 -0.62 6.85
N ILE A 88 -3.23 -1.52 7.58
CA ILE A 88 -3.34 -2.95 7.36
C ILE A 88 -4.46 -3.44 8.29
N GLY A 89 -5.47 -4.16 7.76
CA GLY A 89 -6.55 -4.70 8.60
C GLY A 89 -6.02 -5.60 9.72
N GLY A 90 -6.82 -5.87 10.76
CA GLY A 90 -6.39 -6.56 11.99
C GLY A 90 -5.82 -7.99 11.84
N ASN A 91 -5.77 -8.53 10.63
CA ASN A 91 -5.17 -9.82 10.31
C ASN A 91 -3.82 -9.72 9.59
N GLY A 92 -3.42 -8.52 9.14
CA GLY A 92 -2.16 -8.34 8.41
C GLY A 92 -0.99 -7.95 9.30
N GLN A 93 0.21 -8.15 8.77
CA GLN A 93 1.48 -7.82 9.40
C GLN A 93 2.18 -6.76 8.55
N PHE A 94 2.95 -5.85 9.18
CA PHE A 94 3.83 -4.93 8.47
C PHE A 94 5.27 -5.41 8.59
N ALA A 95 5.96 -5.62 7.46
CA ALA A 95 7.31 -6.19 7.46
C ALA A 95 8.26 -5.38 6.57
N ILE A 96 9.49 -5.20 7.04
CA ILE A 96 10.63 -4.74 6.27
C ILE A 96 11.63 -5.89 6.22
N ASP A 97 11.79 -6.47 5.04
CA ASP A 97 12.57 -7.68 4.83
C ASP A 97 14.06 -7.37 4.80
N ALA A 98 14.89 -8.21 5.41
CA ALA A 98 16.32 -8.26 5.10
C ALA A 98 16.54 -9.19 3.88
N PRO A 99 17.68 -9.11 3.17
CA PRO A 99 17.99 -10.05 2.10
C PRO A 99 17.82 -11.52 2.58
N GLY A 100 16.91 -12.26 1.94
CA GLY A 100 16.62 -13.65 2.28
C GLY A 100 15.86 -13.88 3.61
N LYS A 101 15.36 -12.83 4.28
CA LYS A 101 14.64 -12.96 5.57
C LYS A 101 13.47 -11.97 5.67
N MET A 102 12.26 -12.48 5.49
CA MET A 102 11.02 -11.70 5.64
C MET A 102 10.90 -11.09 7.04
N GLY A 103 10.60 -9.79 7.15
CA GLY A 103 10.56 -9.06 8.42
C GLY A 103 11.90 -8.97 9.15
N GLY A 104 13.01 -9.34 8.51
CA GLY A 104 14.31 -9.42 9.14
C GLY A 104 14.88 -8.09 9.65
N ARG A 105 14.42 -6.95 9.11
CA ARG A 105 14.80 -5.61 9.60
C ARG A 105 13.80 -5.08 10.62
N MET A 106 12.51 -5.09 10.28
CA MET A 106 11.42 -4.69 11.17
C MET A 106 10.19 -5.54 10.87
N LEU A 107 9.46 -5.92 11.91
CA LEU A 107 8.23 -6.69 11.80
C LEU A 107 7.21 -6.20 12.83
N ILE A 108 5.98 -5.96 12.41
CA ILE A 108 4.82 -5.77 13.29
C ILE A 108 3.91 -6.97 13.09
N LEU A 109 3.81 -7.81 14.11
CA LEU A 109 2.92 -8.97 14.12
C LEU A 109 1.45 -8.52 14.22
N LYS A 110 0.52 -9.41 13.83
CA LYS A 110 -0.93 -9.16 13.89
C LYS A 110 -1.44 -8.84 15.31
N ASN A 111 -0.72 -9.29 16.34
CA ASN A 111 -1.03 -9.01 17.74
C ASN A 111 -0.43 -7.69 18.23
N GLY A 112 0.21 -6.91 17.35
CA GLY A 112 0.81 -5.61 17.65
C GLY A 112 2.27 -5.67 18.11
N ASN A 113 2.86 -6.85 18.32
CA ASN A 113 4.26 -6.94 18.73
C ASN A 113 5.19 -6.45 17.63
N VAL A 114 6.13 -5.57 18.00
CA VAL A 114 7.13 -4.98 17.10
C VAL A 114 8.49 -5.62 17.33
N GLY A 115 9.06 -6.22 16.29
CA GLY A 115 10.43 -6.73 16.25
C GLY A 115 11.33 -5.82 15.42
N ILE A 116 12.54 -5.53 15.91
CA ILE A 116 13.62 -4.91 15.14
C ILE A 116 14.81 -5.87 15.15
N GLY A 117 15.22 -6.34 13.97
CA GLY A 117 16.25 -7.40 13.84
C GLY A 117 15.80 -8.80 14.26
N THR A 118 14.52 -8.99 14.61
CA THR A 118 13.91 -10.26 15.01
C THR A 118 12.60 -10.46 14.26
N THR A 119 12.35 -11.70 13.84
CA THR A 119 11.13 -12.11 13.12
C THR A 119 10.12 -12.79 14.03
N SER A 120 10.42 -12.90 15.32
CA SER A 120 9.59 -13.58 16.29
C SER A 120 9.59 -12.84 17.64
N PRO A 121 9.16 -11.57 17.67
CA PRO A 121 9.15 -10.79 18.91
C PRO A 121 8.23 -11.43 19.96
N GLY A 122 8.82 -11.82 21.09
CA GLY A 122 8.13 -12.41 22.24
C GLY A 122 7.54 -11.37 23.20
N ARG A 123 7.73 -10.07 22.93
CA ARG A 123 7.23 -8.94 23.72
C ARG A 123 6.67 -7.86 22.79
N ALA A 124 5.97 -6.88 23.37
CA ALA A 124 5.37 -5.78 22.62
C ALA A 124 6.40 -5.01 21.77
N LEU A 125 7.63 -4.88 22.26
CA LEU A 125 8.79 -4.41 21.50
C LEU A 125 9.98 -5.32 21.81
N GLU A 126 10.61 -5.89 20.79
CA GLU A 126 11.84 -6.67 20.90
C GLU A 126 12.87 -6.18 19.89
N ILE A 127 14.07 -5.85 20.37
CA ILE A 127 15.18 -5.38 19.55
C ILE A 127 16.31 -6.39 19.69
N ASN A 128 16.61 -7.13 18.64
CA ASN A 128 17.71 -8.08 18.59
C ASN A 128 18.99 -7.37 18.14
N ASN A 129 19.38 -6.32 18.87
CA ASN A 129 20.59 -5.48 18.76
C ASN A 129 20.58 -4.39 19.86
N ALA A 130 21.61 -3.54 19.92
CA ALA A 130 21.68 -2.43 20.88
C ALA A 130 20.65 -1.33 20.59
N LEU A 131 19.93 -0.87 21.62
CA LEU A 131 19.07 0.30 21.59
C LEU A 131 19.88 1.54 22.05
N LYS A 132 20.06 2.52 21.16
CA LYS A 132 20.62 3.82 21.53
C LYS A 132 19.49 4.79 21.89
N LEU A 133 19.47 5.25 23.13
CA LEU A 133 18.63 6.36 23.59
C LEU A 133 19.50 7.62 23.65
N SER A 134 19.17 8.65 22.87
CA SER A 134 19.89 9.94 22.92
C SER A 134 18.92 11.01 23.43
N ASN A 135 19.33 11.81 24.42
CA ASN A 135 18.53 12.93 24.90
C ASN A 135 19.14 14.25 24.36
N SER A 136 18.47 14.88 23.40
CA SER A 136 18.97 16.11 22.76
C SER A 136 18.88 17.37 23.64
N GLY A 137 18.35 17.28 24.87
CA GLY A 137 18.05 18.46 25.71
C GLY A 137 18.21 18.29 27.22
N GLY A 138 18.94 17.28 27.70
CA GLY A 138 19.15 17.04 29.14
C GLY A 138 20.41 17.72 29.67
N VAL A 139 20.23 18.68 30.58
CA VAL A 139 21.28 19.52 31.21
C VAL A 139 22.33 18.79 32.08
N ASN A 140 22.31 17.47 32.19
CA ASN A 140 23.31 16.70 32.92
C ASN A 140 23.57 15.39 32.17
N GLY A 141 24.80 15.19 31.68
CA GLY A 141 25.22 14.20 30.67
C GLY A 141 25.08 12.71 31.01
N ASN A 142 23.92 12.28 31.49
CA ASN A 142 23.56 10.88 31.62
C ASN A 142 22.83 10.41 30.35
N ASP A 143 23.61 10.21 29.29
CA ASP A 143 23.19 9.51 28.07
C ASP A 143 22.86 8.04 28.42
N GLY A 144 21.60 7.73 28.78
CA GLY A 144 21.19 6.33 29.00
C GLY A 144 20.22 6.05 30.14
N VAL A 145 19.45 7.03 30.61
CA VAL A 145 18.41 6.77 31.60
C VAL A 145 17.21 6.05 30.96
N ILE A 146 17.11 4.73 31.16
CA ILE A 146 15.88 3.95 30.96
C ILE A 146 14.99 4.18 32.21
N GLY A 147 14.38 5.37 32.30
CA GLY A 147 13.45 5.76 33.37
C GLY A 147 14.09 6.09 34.74
N VAL A 148 14.00 7.35 35.18
CA VAL A 148 14.28 7.79 36.56
C VAL A 148 12.97 7.97 37.32
N ALA A 149 12.42 6.88 37.83
CA ALA A 149 11.62 6.79 39.06
C ALA A 149 10.96 5.41 39.11
N THR A 150 11.33 4.62 40.11
CA THR A 150 10.74 3.31 40.45
C THR A 150 10.73 2.27 39.32
N PHE A 151 11.66 1.31 39.37
CA PHE A 151 11.58 0.12 38.52
C PHE A 151 10.26 -0.62 38.81
N ALA A 152 9.42 -0.80 37.80
CA ALA A 152 8.31 -1.75 37.90
C ALA A 152 8.87 -3.14 38.25
N GLN A 153 8.14 -3.93 39.02
CA GLN A 153 8.57 -5.30 39.36
C GLN A 153 8.88 -6.07 38.06
N GLY A 154 10.11 -6.58 37.95
CA GLY A 154 10.57 -7.38 36.81
C GLY A 154 11.49 -6.67 35.80
N LEU A 155 11.81 -5.39 35.99
CA LEU A 155 12.85 -4.74 35.17
C LEU A 155 14.26 -5.18 35.62
N ASN A 156 14.93 -6.01 34.81
CA ASN A 156 16.29 -6.46 35.04
C ASN A 156 17.26 -5.72 34.10
N ILE A 157 18.15 -4.90 34.66
CA ILE A 157 19.21 -4.20 33.93
C ILE A 157 20.54 -4.84 34.34
N VAL A 158 21.13 -5.65 33.46
CA VAL A 158 22.43 -6.29 33.69
C VAL A 158 23.50 -5.53 32.92
N GLY A 159 24.58 -5.14 33.60
CA GLY A 159 25.77 -4.58 32.94
C GLY A 159 25.76 -3.06 32.74
N ILE A 160 25.33 -2.29 33.73
CA ILE A 160 25.63 -0.85 33.77
C ILE A 160 27.16 -0.70 33.85
N ARG A 161 27.79 -0.27 32.76
CA ARG A 161 29.17 0.22 32.80
C ARG A 161 29.10 1.70 33.15
N THR A 162 29.25 2.01 34.42
CA THR A 162 29.49 3.38 34.92
C THR A 162 30.79 3.92 34.37
#